data_AF-A0A9P5WVS3-F1
#
_entry.id   AF-A0A9P5WVS3-F1
#
_cell.length_a   1.000
_cell.length_b   1.000
_cell.length_c   1.000
_cell.angle_alpha   90.00
_cell.angle_beta   90.00
_cell.angle_gamma   90.00
#
_symmetry.space_group_name_H-M   'P 1'
#
loop_
_entity.id
_entity.type
_entity.pdbx_description
1 polymer ?
#
loop_
_entity_poly.entity_id
_entity_poly.type
_entity_poly.pdbx_seq_one_letter_code
_entity_poly.pdbx_strand_id
1 'polypeptide(L)' 'MAPDRWVVLDDTDIAIKYTGDWFLDTTTSKDTIGNFGLPYLHTLHGTSTNGSISAEFNGTFT' A
#
# COMPACT_ATOMS: atom_id res chain seq x y z
N MET A 1 -17.84 19.19 -15.18
CA MET A 1 -17.48 18.00 -14.38
C MET A 1 -16.11 18.27 -13.78
N ALA A 2 -15.93 18.11 -12.47
CA ALA A 2 -14.59 18.20 -11.87
C ALA A 2 -13.78 16.96 -12.27
N PRO A 3 -12.46 17.07 -12.51
CA PRO A 3 -11.63 15.93 -12.85
C PRO A 3 -11.49 14.97 -11.66
N ASP A 4 -11.36 13.67 -11.95
CA ASP A 4 -11.03 12.68 -10.94
C ASP A 4 -9.67 13.01 -10.31
N ARG A 5 -9.60 13.02 -8.97
CA ARG A 5 -8.35 13.19 -8.21
C ARG A 5 -7.90 11.84 -7.69
N TRP A 6 -6.66 11.48 -7.97
CA TRP A 6 -6.07 10.27 -7.44
C TRP A 6 -5.69 10.46 -5.98
N VAL A 7 -6.00 9.46 -5.17
CA VAL A 7 -5.51 9.33 -3.80
C VAL A 7 -4.51 8.19 -3.80
N VAL A 8 -3.30 8.46 -3.33
CA VAL A 8 -2.23 7.47 -3.19
C VAL A 8 -1.99 7.29 -1.70
N LEU A 9 -2.08 6.05 -1.24
CA LEU A 9 -1.78 5.65 0.13
C LEU A 9 -0.50 4.83 0.13
N ASP A 10 0.36 5.09 1.10
CA ASP A 10 1.51 4.25 1.37
C ASP A 10 1.08 2.91 1.99
N ASP A 11 1.82 1.82 1.78
CA ASP A 11 1.43 0.50 2.29
C ASP A 11 1.46 0.42 3.83
N THR A 12 2.12 1.37 4.50
CA THR A 12 2.10 1.49 5.97
C THR A 12 1.10 2.51 6.48
N ASP A 13 0.30 3.12 5.61
CA ASP A 13 -0.70 4.12 6.01
C ASP A 13 -1.75 3.48 6.93
N ILE A 14 -2.00 4.15 8.06
CA ILE A 14 -2.92 3.68 9.11
C ILE A 14 -4.38 3.58 8.64
N ALA A 15 -4.73 4.22 7.54
CA ALA A 15 -6.06 4.11 6.92
C ALA A 15 -6.26 2.75 6.24
N ILE A 16 -5.17 2.04 5.92
CA ILE A 16 -5.22 0.73 5.29
C ILE A 16 -5.46 -0.35 6.35
N LYS A 17 -6.49 -1.17 6.11
CA LYS A 17 -6.82 -2.35 6.91
C LYS A 17 -6.46 -3.59 6.10
N TYR A 18 -5.48 -4.33 6.60
CA TYR A 18 -5.09 -5.64 6.10
C TYR A 18 -5.85 -6.73 6.86
N THR A 19 -6.61 -7.56 6.16
CA THR A 19 -7.35 -8.69 6.76
C THR A 19 -6.81 -10.01 6.22
N GLY A 20 -6.52 -10.96 7.11
CA GLY A 20 -5.85 -12.22 6.80
C GLY A 20 -4.38 -12.23 7.27
N ASP A 21 -3.62 -13.25 6.87
CA ASP A 21 -2.23 -13.43 7.27
C ASP A 21 -1.29 -12.57 6.41
N TRP A 22 -1.27 -11.27 6.70
CA TRP A 22 -0.35 -10.31 6.09
C TRP A 22 0.91 -10.14 6.93
N PHE A 23 2.03 -9.91 6.24
CA PHE A 23 3.29 -9.52 6.87
C PHE A 23 3.85 -8.27 6.19
N LEU A 24 4.46 -7.41 7.00
CA LEU A 24 5.23 -6.27 6.54
C LEU A 24 6.69 -6.69 6.35
N ASP A 25 7.20 -6.57 5.13
CA ASP A 25 8.64 -6.68 4.84
C ASP A 25 9.30 -5.31 5.02
N THR A 26 10.24 -5.24 5.96
CA THR A 26 11.12 -4.07 6.22
C THR A 26 12.59 -4.42 6.05
N THR A 27 12.89 -5.61 5.52
CA THR A 27 14.23 -6.20 5.52
C THR A 27 15.09 -5.71 4.35
N THR A 28 14.58 -4.79 3.51
CA THR A 28 15.16 -4.36 2.23
C THR A 28 15.35 -5.48 1.20
N SER A 29 14.84 -6.70 1.48
CA SER A 29 15.06 -7.87 0.63
C SER A 29 14.45 -7.73 -0.78
N LYS A 30 13.56 -6.74 -0.96
CA LYS A 30 12.85 -6.44 -2.21
C LYS A 30 13.33 -5.20 -2.92
N ASP A 31 14.29 -4.46 -2.37
CA ASP A 31 14.76 -3.19 -2.93
C ASP A 31 15.37 -3.31 -4.33
N THR A 32 15.88 -4.49 -4.65
CA THR A 32 16.52 -4.78 -5.95
C THR A 32 15.67 -5.71 -6.82
N ILE A 33 14.39 -5.91 -6.48
CA ILE A 33 13.49 -6.83 -7.19
C ILE A 33 12.41 -6.02 -7.92
N GLY A 34 12.34 -6.16 -9.25
CA GLY A 34 11.34 -5.50 -10.10
C GLY A 34 11.95 -4.46 -11.05
N ASN A 35 11.08 -3.68 -11.71
CA ASN A 35 11.48 -2.79 -12.81
C ASN A 35 11.53 -1.29 -12.44
N PHE A 36 11.07 -0.91 -11.25
CA PHE A 36 10.85 0.49 -10.87
C PHE A 36 11.70 0.95 -9.66
N GLY A 37 12.77 0.21 -9.35
CA GLY A 37 13.61 0.47 -8.19
C GLY A 37 13.00 -0.08 -6.90
N LEU A 38 13.49 0.44 -5.78
CA LEU A 38 13.08 0.01 -4.45
C LEU A 38 11.62 0.38 -4.14
N PRO A 39 10.90 -0.44 -3.35
CA PRO A 39 9.60 -0.05 -2.81
C PRO A 39 9.70 1.27 -2.03
N TYR A 40 8.66 2.10 -2.11
CA TYR A 40 8.63 3.37 -1.38
C TYR A 40 8.86 3.11 0.12
N LEU A 41 9.71 3.94 0.75
CA LEU A 41 10.16 3.79 2.13
C LEU A 41 10.77 2.42 2.52
N HIS A 42 11.16 1.60 1.54
CA HIS A 42 11.72 0.26 1.74
C HIS A 42 10.74 -0.71 2.45
N THR A 43 9.43 -0.47 2.30
CA THR A 43 8.36 -1.27 2.90
C THR A 43 7.51 -1.97 1.86
N LEU A 44 7.01 -3.17 2.21
CA LEU A 44 6.03 -3.89 1.40
C LEU A 44 5.19 -4.85 2.25
N HIS A 45 3.87 -4.75 2.16
CA HIS A 45 2.96 -5.76 2.69
C HIS A 45 2.74 -6.92 1.71
N GLY A 46 2.90 -8.14 2.20
CA GLY A 46 2.69 -9.36 1.42
C GLY A 46 1.84 -10.39 2.17
N THR A 47 1.26 -11.31 1.42
CA THR A 47 0.65 -12.53 1.97
C THR A 47 0.86 -13.69 0.99
N SER A 48 0.99 -14.91 1.51
CA SER A 48 1.01 -16.15 0.72
C SER A 48 -0.32 -16.88 0.77
N THR A 49 -1.33 -16.31 1.43
CA THR A 49 -2.68 -16.88 1.60
C THR A 49 -3.74 -15.89 1.14
N ASN A 50 -5.02 -16.23 1.36
CA ASN A 50 -6.11 -15.33 1.02
C ASN A 50 -6.17 -14.18 2.04
N GLY A 51 -6.15 -12.96 1.53
CA GLY A 51 -6.34 -11.75 2.31
C GLY A 51 -7.11 -10.70 1.54
N SER A 52 -7.54 -9.65 2.24
CA SER A 52 -8.13 -8.47 1.63
C SER A 52 -7.48 -7.21 2.18
N ILE A 53 -7.51 -6.16 1.36
CA ILE A 53 -7.06 -4.81 1.67
C ILE A 53 -8.24 -3.86 1.51
N SER A 54 -8.43 -2.96 2.47
CA SER A 54 -9.42 -1.88 2.37
C SER A 54 -8.85 -0.59 2.95
N ALA A 55 -9.32 0.54 2.45
CA ALA A 55 -9.01 1.85 3.00
C ALA A 55 -10.25 2.75 2.94
N GLU A 56 -10.45 3.54 3.98
CA GLU A 56 -11.55 4.51 4.04
C GLU A 56 -10.98 5.90 3.75
N PHE A 57 -11.52 6.56 2.73
CA PHE A 57 -11.13 7.91 2.36
C PHE A 57 -12.30 8.88 2.58
N ASN A 58 -12.04 9.97 3.29
CA ASN A 58 -12.96 11.10 3.42
C ASN A 58 -12.25 12.36 2.94
N GLY A 59 -12.67 12.89 1.79
CA GLY A 59 -12.10 14.09 1.22
C GLY A 59 -13.14 14.91 0.48
N THR A 60 -12.89 16.22 0.41
CA THR A 60 -13.73 17.18 -0.31
C THR A 60 -13.01 17.67 -1.55
N PHE A 61 -13.73 17.74 -2.67
CA PHE A 61 -13.26 18.43 -3.87
C PHE A 61 -13.67 19.91 -3.77
N THR A 62 -12.74 20.77 -3.41
CA THR A 62 -12.83 22.21 -3.75
C THR A 62 -11.94 22.52 -4.94
#